data_AF-A0A0K2RER7-F1
#
_entry.id   AF-A0A0K2RER7-F1
#
_cell.length_a   1.000
_cell.length_b   1.000
_cell.length_c   1.000
_cell.angle_alpha   90.00
_cell.angle_beta   90.00
_cell.angle_gamma   90.00
#
_symmetry.space_group_name_H-M   'P 1'
#
loop_
_entity.id
_entity.type
_entity.pdbx_description
1 polymer ?
#
loop_
_entity_poly.entity_id
_entity_poly.type
_entity_poly.pdbx_seq_one_letter_code
_entity_poly.pdbx_strand_id
1 'polypeptide(L)'
;MASGFSYDPATRAEQFAGLGNLMEGFADLRRLGSAALDLCLVADGTHDAFGERGLNEHDYAAGALIAEEAGCWVRRPRLTSPLDGGPTDADRLEAWTCAGTLELSGKFPL
;
A
#
# COMPACT_ATOMS: atom_id res chain seq x y z
N MET A 1 2.01 1.27 11.44
CA MET A 1 1.86 0.90 10.02
C MET A 1 2.71 1.79 9.13
N ALA A 2 2.89 1.44 7.85
CA ALA A 2 3.55 2.25 6.84
C ALA A 2 2.60 2.63 5.69
N SER A 3 2.84 3.79 5.07
CA SER A 3 2.09 4.27 3.90
C SER A 3 2.91 5.32 3.13
N GLY A 4 2.41 5.73 1.98
CA GLY A 4 2.88 6.85 1.19
C GLY A 4 1.73 7.76 0.75
N PHE A 5 2.11 8.90 0.20
CA PHE A 5 1.17 9.94 -0.22
C PHE A 5 1.59 10.49 -1.57
N SER A 6 0.61 10.91 -2.36
CA SER A 6 0.84 11.50 -3.68
C SER A 6 1.72 12.75 -3.61
N TYR A 7 2.49 12.98 -4.67
CA TYR A 7 3.21 14.23 -4.87
C TYR A 7 2.27 15.37 -5.29
N ASP A 8 1.15 15.04 -5.91
CA ASP A 8 0.10 16.01 -6.25
C ASP A 8 -0.55 16.57 -4.97
N PRO A 9 -0.55 17.89 -4.76
CA PRO A 9 -1.08 18.49 -3.53
C PRO A 9 -2.55 18.22 -3.28
N ALA A 10 -3.39 18.19 -4.32
CA ALA A 10 -4.83 18.00 -4.18
C ALA A 10 -5.14 16.56 -3.75
N THR A 11 -4.54 15.59 -4.44
CA THR A 11 -4.64 14.16 -4.12
C THR A 11 -4.10 13.87 -2.71
N ARG A 12 -2.96 14.47 -2.35
CA ARG A 12 -2.39 14.31 -1.02
C ARG A 12 -3.31 14.86 0.08
N ALA A 13 -3.96 16.00 -0.15
CA ALA A 13 -4.90 16.56 0.81
C ALA A 13 -6.09 15.63 1.06
N GLU A 14 -6.63 14.99 0.01
CA GLU A 14 -7.68 13.97 0.12
C GLU A 14 -7.20 12.75 0.93
N GLN A 15 -6.01 12.24 0.63
CA GLN A 15 -5.42 11.12 1.37
C GLN A 15 -5.23 11.44 2.85
N PHE A 16 -4.78 12.65 3.19
CA PHE A 16 -4.67 13.10 4.59
C PHE A 16 -6.03 13.23 5.27
N ALA A 17 -7.08 13.66 4.57
CA ALA A 17 -8.42 13.73 5.15
C ALA A 17 -8.94 12.34 5.58
N GLY A 18 -8.56 11.28 4.86
CA GLY A 18 -8.89 9.89 5.21
C GLY A 18 -7.94 9.22 6.21
N LEU A 19 -6.81 9.87 6.56
CA LEU A 19 -5.74 9.23 7.33
C LEU A 19 -6.19 8.80 8.73
N GLY A 20 -7.05 9.57 9.39
CA GLY A 20 -7.56 9.23 10.72
C GLY A 20 -8.28 7.87 10.76
N ASN A 21 -9.08 7.58 9.73
CA ASN A 21 -9.78 6.30 9.62
C ASN A 21 -8.81 5.15 9.33
N LEU A 22 -7.84 5.38 8.44
CA LEU A 22 -6.81 4.37 8.11
C LEU A 22 -5.97 4.01 9.34
N MET A 23 -5.67 5.00 10.18
CA MET A 23 -4.85 4.84 11.39
C MET A 23 -5.59 4.20 12.57
N GLU A 24 -6.88 3.89 12.45
CA GLU A 24 -7.67 3.35 13.56
C GLU A 24 -7.17 1.97 14.01
N GLY A 25 -6.54 1.94 15.19
CA GLY A 25 -5.93 0.74 15.76
C GLY A 25 -4.43 0.60 15.50
N PHE A 26 -3.81 1.60 14.88
CA PHE A 26 -2.36 1.70 14.74
C PHE A 26 -1.80 2.80 15.66
N ALA A 27 -0.65 2.55 16.28
CA ALA A 27 -0.02 3.52 17.17
C ALA A 27 0.66 4.67 16.42
N ASP A 28 1.25 4.39 15.26
CA ASP A 28 2.03 5.37 14.49
C ASP A 28 2.08 5.03 12.99
N LEU A 29 2.38 6.05 12.19
CA LEU A 29 2.55 6.00 10.74
C LEU A 29 4.01 6.26 10.36
N ARG A 30 4.61 5.31 9.65
CA ARG A 30 5.94 5.47 9.05
C ARG A 30 5.79 5.76 7.55
N ARG A 31 6.70 6.58 7.02
CA ARG A 31 6.75 6.92 5.59
C ARG A 31 8.20 6.88 5.12
N LEU A 32 8.65 5.70 4.68
CA LEU A 32 10.02 5.49 4.23
C LEU A 32 10.24 5.99 2.80
N GLY A 33 9.16 6.05 2.00
CA GLY A 33 9.19 6.53 0.62
C GLY A 33 9.51 5.45 -0.42
N SER A 34 9.43 4.18 -0.04
CA SER A 34 9.56 3.04 -0.95
C SER A 34 8.61 1.92 -0.53
N ALA A 35 7.55 1.72 -1.30
CA ALA A 35 6.56 0.67 -1.03
C ALA A 35 7.19 -0.73 -0.97
N ALA A 36 8.11 -1.04 -1.89
CA ALA A 36 8.84 -2.30 -1.86
C ALA A 36 9.60 -2.54 -0.55
N LEU A 37 10.30 -1.52 -0.02
CA LEU A 37 11.00 -1.63 1.27
C LEU A 37 10.01 -1.75 2.43
N ASP A 38 8.93 -0.95 2.44
CA ASP A 38 7.92 -1.04 3.49
C ASP A 38 7.25 -2.43 3.53
N LEU A 39 7.01 -3.06 2.36
CA LEU A 39 6.52 -4.43 2.25
C LEU A 39 7.54 -5.46 2.76
N CYS A 40 8.83 -5.32 2.46
CA CYS A 40 9.87 -6.18 3.04
C CYS A 40 9.94 -6.03 4.57
N LEU A 41 9.73 -4.83 5.08
CA LEU A 41 9.66 -4.57 6.52
C LEU A 41 8.36 -5.10 7.16
N VAL A 42 7.30 -5.31 6.39
CA VAL A 42 6.16 -6.11 6.84
C VAL A 42 6.55 -7.59 6.90
N ALA A 43 7.24 -8.08 5.87
CA ALA A 43 7.70 -9.47 5.80
C ALA A 43 8.63 -9.86 6.96
N ASP A 44 9.49 -8.96 7.42
CA ASP A 44 10.40 -9.20 8.55
C ASP A 44 9.80 -8.86 9.94
N GLY A 45 8.56 -8.33 9.97
CA GLY A 45 7.84 -7.98 11.20
C GLY A 45 8.22 -6.62 11.81
N THR A 46 9.04 -5.81 11.15
CA THR A 46 9.34 -4.43 11.59
C THR A 46 8.10 -3.52 11.49
N HIS A 47 7.30 -3.68 10.44
CA HIS A 47 6.01 -3.05 10.25
C HIS A 47 4.88 -4.06 10.46
N ASP A 48 3.87 -3.70 11.27
CA ASP A 48 2.68 -4.55 11.41
C ASP A 48 1.85 -4.62 10.11
N ALA A 49 1.90 -3.54 9.32
CA ALA A 49 1.09 -3.38 8.12
C ALA A 49 1.63 -2.28 7.19
N PHE A 50 1.33 -2.42 5.90
CA PHE A 50 1.53 -1.43 4.84
C PHE A 50 0.21 -1.22 4.07
N GLY A 51 -0.10 0.01 3.71
CA GLY A 51 -1.23 0.32 2.84
C GLY A 51 -1.06 1.63 2.09
N GLU A 52 -1.14 1.60 0.77
CA GLU A 52 -0.98 2.80 -0.07
C GLU A 52 -1.82 2.71 -1.35
N ARG A 53 -2.24 3.88 -1.87
CA ARG A 53 -2.93 4.05 -3.15
C ARG A 53 -2.01 4.71 -4.17
N GLY A 54 -2.26 4.50 -5.46
CA GLY A 54 -1.58 5.26 -6.52
C GLY A 54 -0.26 4.67 -7.00
N LEU A 55 0.10 3.47 -6.55
CA LEU A 55 1.37 2.83 -6.90
C LEU A 55 1.36 2.22 -8.30
N ASN A 56 2.52 2.24 -8.96
CA ASN A 56 2.77 1.42 -10.14
C ASN A 56 3.14 0.00 -9.72
N GLU A 57 2.96 -0.97 -10.62
CA GLU A 57 3.32 -2.37 -10.33
C GLU A 57 4.79 -2.53 -9.92
N HIS A 58 5.71 -1.78 -10.53
CA HIS A 58 7.13 -1.83 -10.19
C HIS A 58 7.46 -1.28 -8.79
N ASP A 59 6.57 -0.47 -8.20
CA ASP A 59 6.79 0.09 -6.86
C ASP A 59 6.60 -0.96 -5.76
N TYR A 60 5.78 -2.00 -6.01
CA TYR A 60 5.41 -2.98 -4.99
C TYR A 60 5.63 -4.44 -5.38
N ALA A 61 5.71 -4.81 -6.67
CA ALA A 61 5.63 -6.22 -7.11
C ALA A 61 6.65 -7.14 -6.42
N ALA A 62 7.90 -6.71 -6.30
CA ALA A 62 8.95 -7.49 -5.65
C ALA A 62 8.70 -7.62 -4.13
N GLY A 63 8.40 -6.51 -3.45
CA GLY A 63 8.14 -6.51 -2.01
C GLY A 63 6.87 -7.28 -1.65
N ALA A 64 5.85 -7.21 -2.49
CA ALA A 64 4.59 -7.95 -2.33
C ALA A 64 4.84 -9.46 -2.40
N LEU A 65 5.60 -9.93 -3.39
CA LEU A 65 5.98 -11.35 -3.47
C LEU A 65 6.76 -11.80 -2.24
N ILE A 66 7.73 -11.00 -1.77
CA ILE A 66 8.51 -11.32 -0.56
C ILE A 66 7.59 -11.43 0.66
N ALA A 67 6.64 -10.50 0.83
CA ALA A 67 5.68 -10.54 1.93
C ALA A 67 4.73 -11.75 1.84
N GLU A 68 4.26 -12.10 0.63
CA GLU A 68 3.45 -13.30 0.38
C GLU A 68 4.21 -14.58 0.79
N GLU A 69 5.46 -14.73 0.36
CA GLU A 69 6.31 -15.88 0.69
C GLU A 69 6.68 -15.94 2.18
N ALA A 70 6.73 -14.79 2.87
CA ALA A 70 6.88 -14.70 4.32
C ALA A 70 5.59 -15.07 5.09
N GLY A 71 4.48 -15.33 4.39
CA GLY A 71 3.20 -15.72 4.97
C GLY A 71 2.31 -14.54 5.38
N CYS A 72 2.64 -13.31 4.97
CA CYS A 72 1.78 -12.16 5.18
C CYS A 72 0.53 -12.25 4.29
N TRP A 73 -0.57 -11.67 4.76
CA TRP A 73 -1.68 -11.36 3.87
C TRP A 73 -1.28 -10.17 3.01
N VAL A 74 -1.45 -10.30 1.69
CA VAL A 74 -1.11 -9.26 0.71
C VAL A 74 -2.27 -9.08 -0.26
N ARG A 75 -2.57 -7.82 -0.57
CA ARG A 75 -3.47 -7.43 -1.66
C ARG A 75 -2.68 -6.67 -2.69
N ARG A 76 -2.58 -7.25 -3.89
CA ARG A 76 -2.10 -6.58 -5.09
C ARG A 76 -3.30 -6.07 -5.90
N PRO A 77 -3.30 -4.82 -6.36
CA PRO A 77 -4.36 -4.34 -7.23
C PRO A 77 -4.30 -5.02 -8.59
N ARG A 78 -5.46 -5.30 -9.19
CA ARG A 78 -5.57 -5.78 -10.56
C ARG A 78 -5.73 -4.57 -11.48
N LEU A 79 -4.63 -4.19 -12.12
CA LEU A 79 -4.56 -3.04 -13.01
C LEU A 79 -4.29 -3.51 -14.44
N THR A 80 -4.64 -2.67 -15.42
CA THR A 80 -4.32 -2.91 -16.83
C THR A 80 -2.80 -3.05 -16.99
N SER A 81 -2.36 -4.08 -17.72
CA SER A 81 -0.94 -4.30 -17.98
C SER A 81 -0.33 -3.09 -18.70
N PRO A 82 0.92 -2.69 -18.40
CA PRO A 82 1.66 -1.71 -19.20
C PRO A 82 1.77 -2.09 -20.69
N LEU A 83 1.71 -3.40 -21.01
CA LEU A 83 1.71 -3.89 -22.40
C LEU A 83 0.38 -3.60 -23.13
N ASP A 84 -0.71 -3.42 -22.36
CA ASP A 84 -2.05 -3.13 -22.86
C ASP A 84 -2.41 -1.64 -22.68
N GLY A 85 -1.40 -0.76 -22.61
CA GLY A 85 -1.57 0.69 -22.43
C GLY A 85 -1.47 1.17 -20.99
N GLY A 86 -1.41 0.25 -20.02
CA GLY A 86 -1.24 0.56 -18.60
C GLY A 86 -2.49 1.16 -17.93
N PRO A 87 -2.48 1.25 -16.59
CA PRO A 87 -3.58 1.87 -15.86
C PRO A 87 -3.47 3.40 -15.94
N THR A 88 -4.60 4.07 -15.98
CA THR A 88 -4.66 5.53 -15.82
C THR A 88 -4.24 5.91 -14.39
N ASP A 89 -3.91 7.18 -14.19
CA ASP A 89 -3.63 7.70 -12.84
C ASP A 89 -4.85 7.53 -11.92
N ALA A 90 -6.06 7.71 -12.47
CA ALA A 90 -7.31 7.50 -11.73
C ALA A 90 -7.45 6.03 -11.28
N ASP A 91 -7.21 5.06 -12.18
CA ASP A 91 -7.25 3.63 -11.84
C ASP A 91 -6.27 3.30 -10.71
N ARG A 92 -5.06 3.87 -10.76
CA ARG A 92 -4.04 3.69 -9.71
C ARG A 92 -4.47 4.33 -8.39
N LEU A 93 -5.04 5.53 -8.42
CA LEU A 93 -5.46 6.27 -7.22
C LEU A 93 -6.68 5.65 -6.52
N GLU A 94 -7.50 4.87 -7.22
CA GLU A 94 -8.57 4.06 -6.62
C GLU A 94 -8.03 2.73 -6.05
N ALA A 95 -6.86 2.29 -6.50
CA ALA A 95 -6.32 0.98 -6.22
C ALA A 95 -5.39 0.95 -5.00
N TRP A 96 -5.78 0.16 -3.99
CA TRP A 96 -4.95 -0.13 -2.83
C TRP A 96 -3.97 -1.28 -3.04
N THR A 97 -2.73 -1.07 -2.61
CA THR A 97 -1.78 -2.14 -2.29
C THR A 97 -1.67 -2.23 -0.77
N CYS A 98 -1.87 -3.43 -0.22
CA CYS A 98 -1.87 -3.65 1.23
C CYS A 98 -1.09 -4.90 1.60
N ALA A 99 -0.47 -4.89 2.78
CA ALA A 99 0.09 -6.08 3.40
C ALA A 99 0.00 -5.99 4.93
N GLY A 100 0.01 -7.13 5.60
CA GLY A 100 0.08 -7.23 7.05
C GLY A 100 -0.21 -8.64 7.55
N THR A 101 -0.42 -8.78 8.86
CA THR A 101 -0.99 -10.01 9.41
C THR A 101 -2.42 -10.20 8.92
N LEU A 102 -2.90 -11.45 8.90
CA LEU A 102 -4.27 -11.76 8.45
C LEU A 102 -5.34 -11.02 9.28
N GLU A 103 -5.08 -10.80 10.57
CA GLU A 103 -5.95 -10.06 11.49
C GLU A 103 -6.17 -8.60 11.06
N LEU A 104 -5.21 -8.02 10.35
CA LEU A 104 -5.26 -6.64 9.88
C LEU A 104 -5.86 -6.51 8.46
N SER A 105 -6.18 -7.62 7.78
CA SER A 105 -6.72 -7.59 6.40
C SER A 105 -8.01 -6.78 6.27
N GLY A 106 -8.85 -6.75 7.31
CA GLY A 106 -10.10 -5.99 7.35
C GLY A 106 -9.94 -4.50 7.72
N LYS A 107 -8.72 -4.02 7.94
CA LYS A 107 -8.45 -2.61 8.31
C LYS A 107 -8.29 -1.67 7.11
N PHE A 108 -8.13 -2.23 5.92
CA PHE A 108 -7.97 -1.43 4.70
C PHE A 108 -9.31 -1.19 4.01
N PRO A 109 -9.55 -0.01 3.43
CA PRO A 109 -10.78 0.30 2.72
C PRO A 109 -10.74 -0.33 1.32
N LEU A 110 -11.10 -1.62 1.26
CA LEU A 110 -11.02 -2.47 0.06
C LEU A 110 -12.33 -2.62 -0.70
#